data_AF-W3X7E3-F1
#
_entry.id   AF-W3X7E3-F1
#
_cell.length_a   1.000
_cell.length_b   1.000
_cell.length_c   1.000
_cell.angle_alpha   90.00
_cell.angle_beta   90.00
_cell.angle_gamma   90.00
#
_symmetry.space_group_name_H-M   'P 1'
#
loop_
_entity.id
_entity.type
_entity.pdbx_description
1 polymer ?
#
loop_
_entity_poly.entity_id
_entity_poly.type
_entity_poly.pdbx_seq_one_letter_code
_entity_poly.pdbx_strand_id
1 'polypeptide(L)'
;MPYLAFTRESKQKQWPQDTRNESTTSLEEVIGAQYTTIPPALQRLFDYYHHDDQRRGALQVPQTLDQFHYQSLLVSDRKTKDQVLYRHQQRGEDPDADPFICLVDQLWLHVVDDATIVTSTSQHLDDDILDLTTATTELYKSDNYKSVRKDSVYGLIPLILATCIRKSMEKELGGKKERVLDMFAAAVTNTSKRQVALFNDFRKNISNSSQSHDTGDTDVTRVLTEEIDLLQEVNDVLIELNIIKTVLGHQKDILESYSNFVDAEIDRGNGFYNDSKGAKVIIDTVVTCKALSRIDVYIGEVEKMVFVAKETQNNLHTHLDLRQRDANLNEAVWARKAAQETTQQSRTIMVFTVVTIFFLPITFLSSLFALDITVFPHDDEGDLKYGPGWAFSWLFGMTIAVSLPLVLLAFYVNEVALLWKKWMARWQKDQNRGVGVNERVGFFPITRIMNSRLRFRTKGSRKMDRAEGTGAKEVV
;
A
#
# COMPACT_ATOMS: atom_id res chain seq x y z
N MET A 1 -6.72 4.69 31.63
CA MET A 1 -7.73 4.60 30.54
C MET A 1 -7.28 5.48 29.38
N PRO A 2 -7.11 4.94 28.16
CA PRO A 2 -6.78 5.76 26.99
C PRO A 2 -7.97 6.63 26.55
N TYR A 3 -7.71 7.83 26.07
CA TYR A 3 -8.72 8.73 25.51
C TYR A 3 -8.14 9.60 24.39
N LEU A 4 -9.01 10.12 23.50
CA LEU A 4 -8.54 11.02 22.45
C LEU A 4 -8.33 12.42 23.03
N ALA A 5 -7.12 12.92 22.87
CA ALA A 5 -6.73 14.29 23.13
C ALA A 5 -6.44 14.99 21.81
N PHE A 6 -6.44 16.32 21.84
CA PHE A 6 -6.18 17.13 20.65
C PHE A 6 -5.09 18.14 20.98
N THR A 7 -4.32 18.59 20.01
CA THR A 7 -3.39 19.72 20.18
C THR A 7 -3.23 20.45 18.86
N ARG A 8 -2.83 21.71 18.89
CA ARG A 8 -2.53 22.46 17.67
C ARG A 8 -1.14 22.14 17.12
N GLU A 9 -0.96 22.17 15.79
CA GLU A 9 0.34 21.90 15.15
C GLU A 9 1.44 22.83 15.67
N SER A 10 1.15 24.14 15.83
CA SER A 10 2.14 25.11 16.31
C SER A 10 2.71 24.76 17.69
N LYS A 11 1.89 24.18 18.56
CA LYS A 11 2.26 23.79 19.92
C LYS A 11 2.87 22.39 19.97
N GLN A 12 2.42 21.48 19.11
CA GLN A 12 3.04 20.16 19.01
C GLN A 12 4.52 20.26 18.58
N LYS A 13 4.89 21.23 17.73
CA LYS A 13 6.29 21.48 17.38
C LYS A 13 7.16 21.93 18.56
N GLN A 14 6.54 22.46 19.61
CA GLN A 14 7.21 22.85 20.85
C GLN A 14 7.36 21.68 21.82
N TRP A 15 6.75 20.53 21.51
CA TRP A 15 6.97 19.31 22.27
C TRP A 15 8.43 18.90 22.10
N PRO A 16 9.14 18.51 23.18
CA PRO A 16 10.42 17.82 23.02
C PRO A 16 10.24 16.68 22.02
N GLN A 17 10.87 16.81 20.84
CA GLN A 17 10.66 15.89 19.72
C GLN A 17 11.22 14.51 20.04
N ASP A 18 11.96 14.39 21.13
CA ASP A 18 12.57 13.15 21.56
C ASP A 18 12.66 13.04 23.09
N THR A 19 11.61 12.59 23.77
CA THR A 19 11.79 12.14 25.17
C THR A 19 12.67 10.88 25.29
N ARG A 20 13.14 10.32 24.15
CA ARG A 20 14.06 9.17 24.12
C ARG A 20 15.51 9.55 23.74
N ASN A 21 15.77 10.60 22.96
CA ASN A 21 17.13 11.04 22.60
C ASN A 21 17.50 12.48 22.96
N GLU A 22 16.56 13.36 23.33
CA GLU A 22 16.93 14.69 23.78
C GLU A 22 17.34 14.62 25.25
N SER A 23 18.58 15.03 25.51
CA SER A 23 19.03 15.47 26.82
C SER A 23 18.17 16.66 27.25
N THR A 24 16.98 16.42 27.80
CA THR A 24 16.14 17.47 28.37
C THR A 24 16.90 18.12 29.53
N THR A 25 17.22 19.39 29.33
CA THR A 25 17.96 20.25 30.23
C THR A 25 17.04 20.70 31.37
N SER A 26 17.13 20.00 32.50
CA SER A 26 16.53 20.41 33.78
C SER A 26 14.99 20.35 33.90
N LEU A 27 14.53 20.13 35.13
CA LEU A 27 13.13 20.07 35.51
C LEU A 27 12.39 21.41 35.34
N GLU A 28 13.13 22.52 35.26
CA GLU A 28 12.62 23.88 35.04
C GLU A 28 12.09 24.07 33.62
N GLU A 29 12.72 23.45 32.61
CA GLU A 29 12.23 23.49 31.22
C GLU A 29 10.95 22.66 31.04
N VAL A 30 10.83 21.53 31.74
CA VAL A 30 9.71 20.59 31.58
C VAL A 30 8.43 21.08 32.24
N ILE A 31 8.54 21.73 33.40
CA ILE A 31 7.37 22.22 34.15
C ILE A 31 6.89 23.58 33.62
N GLY A 32 7.74 24.31 32.89
CA GLY A 32 7.49 25.70 32.52
C GLY A 32 7.43 26.62 33.75
N ALA A 33 7.26 27.92 33.52
CA ALA A 33 7.30 28.98 34.55
C ALA A 33 6.16 28.92 35.61
N GLN A 34 5.46 27.79 35.74
CA GLN A 34 4.28 27.60 36.57
C GLN A 34 4.60 27.45 38.07
N TYR A 35 5.85 27.16 38.42
CA TYR A 35 6.32 27.03 39.81
C TYR A 35 7.48 27.98 40.07
N THR A 36 7.37 28.82 41.10
CA THR A 36 8.44 29.72 41.55
C THR A 36 9.56 29.00 42.28
N THR A 37 9.30 27.80 42.80
CA THR A 37 10.28 26.89 43.42
C THR A 37 9.86 25.45 43.20
N ILE A 38 10.76 24.63 42.63
CA ILE A 38 10.55 23.20 42.41
C ILE A 38 10.60 22.45 43.75
N PRO A 39 9.57 21.67 44.12
CA PRO A 39 9.62 20.84 45.31
C PRO A 39 10.75 19.79 45.23
N PRO A 40 11.54 19.58 46.30
CA PRO A 40 12.66 18.61 46.28
C PRO A 40 12.24 17.17 45.96
N ALA A 41 11.01 16.79 46.30
CA ALA A 41 10.45 15.47 45.98
C ALA A 41 10.19 15.32 44.47
N LEU A 42 9.77 16.39 43.81
CA LEU A 42 9.52 16.44 42.37
C LEU A 42 10.85 16.35 41.60
N GLN A 43 11.89 17.05 42.09
CA GLN A 43 13.26 16.94 41.57
C GLN A 43 13.79 15.50 41.64
N ARG A 44 13.64 14.83 42.79
CA ARG A 44 14.06 13.43 42.93
C ARG A 44 13.28 12.47 42.02
N LEU A 45 12.00 12.73 41.82
CA LEU A 45 11.16 11.92 40.95
C LEU A 45 11.56 12.12 39.48
N PHE A 46 11.81 13.36 39.06
CA PHE A 46 12.35 13.66 37.74
C PHE A 46 13.71 13.00 37.51
N ASP A 47 14.65 13.17 38.44
CA ASP A 47 15.99 12.57 38.36
C ASP A 47 15.89 11.04 38.25
N TYR A 48 14.97 10.41 39.00
CA TYR A 48 14.73 8.96 38.98
C TYR A 48 14.19 8.43 37.64
N TYR A 49 13.33 9.18 36.95
CA TYR A 49 12.77 8.78 35.65
C TYR A 49 13.66 9.18 34.46
N HIS A 50 14.53 10.18 34.59
CA HIS A 50 15.41 10.66 33.50
C HIS A 50 16.84 10.08 33.51
N HIS A 51 17.36 9.60 34.64
CA HIS A 51 18.75 9.10 34.73
C HIS A 51 18.97 7.69 34.15
N ASP A 52 17.92 6.90 33.90
CA ASP A 52 18.04 5.53 33.42
C ASP A 52 17.42 5.41 32.02
N ASP A 53 18.24 5.16 30.99
CA ASP A 53 17.80 5.00 29.60
C ASP A 53 16.74 3.88 29.44
N GLN A 54 16.76 2.88 30.34
CA GLN A 54 15.75 1.81 30.38
C GLN A 54 14.37 2.31 30.88
N ARG A 55 14.32 3.44 31.59
CA ARG A 55 13.11 4.01 32.22
C ARG A 55 12.58 5.26 31.54
N ARG A 56 13.27 5.80 30.54
CA ARG A 56 12.76 6.90 29.69
C ARG A 56 11.46 6.52 28.97
N GLY A 57 11.16 5.23 28.81
CA GLY A 57 9.87 4.72 28.33
C GLY A 57 8.77 4.58 29.40
N ALA A 58 9.06 4.82 30.69
CA ALA A 58 8.10 4.72 31.78
C ALA A 58 7.23 5.97 31.95
N LEU A 59 7.68 7.13 31.44
CA LEU A 59 6.87 8.33 31.36
C LEU A 59 5.95 8.21 30.14
N GLN A 60 4.64 8.09 30.38
CA GLN A 60 3.67 8.07 29.29
C GLN A 60 3.38 9.50 28.83
N VAL A 61 3.89 9.79 27.65
CA VAL A 61 3.67 11.04 26.92
C VAL A 61 2.54 10.81 25.93
N PRO A 62 1.62 11.77 25.71
CA PRO A 62 0.55 11.58 24.73
C PRO A 62 1.12 11.25 23.36
N GLN A 63 0.52 10.25 22.72
CA GLN A 63 1.04 9.61 21.51
C GLN A 63 0.20 10.02 20.32
N THR A 64 0.78 10.13 19.12
CA THR A 64 -0.05 10.21 17.91
C THR A 64 -0.82 8.89 17.70
N LEU A 65 -1.88 8.93 16.90
CA LEU A 65 -2.66 7.72 16.57
C LEU A 65 -1.75 6.58 16.08
N ASP A 66 -0.83 6.88 15.17
CA ASP A 66 0.12 5.90 14.63
C ASP A 66 1.07 5.31 15.69
N GLN A 67 1.54 6.13 16.62
CA GLN A 67 2.44 5.68 17.69
C GLN A 67 1.72 4.77 18.69
N PHE A 68 0.46 5.07 18.97
CA PHE A 68 -0.37 4.23 19.81
C PHE A 68 -0.58 2.85 19.19
N HIS A 69 -0.79 2.80 17.87
CA HIS A 69 -0.95 1.54 17.13
C HIS A 69 0.37 0.77 16.95
N TYR A 70 1.45 1.48 16.67
CA TYR A 70 2.77 0.91 16.43
C TYR A 70 3.77 1.46 17.45
N GLN A 71 3.90 0.76 18.58
CA GLN A 71 4.72 1.16 19.73
C GLN A 71 6.22 1.39 19.40
N SER A 72 6.71 0.84 18.28
CA SER A 72 8.09 1.00 17.80
C SER A 72 8.31 2.24 16.92
N LEU A 73 7.27 2.98 16.56
CA LEU A 73 7.40 4.16 15.70
C LEU A 73 7.94 5.37 16.46
N LEU A 74 8.95 6.00 15.86
CA LEU A 74 9.44 7.32 16.29
C LEU A 74 8.46 8.42 15.84
N VAL A 75 8.44 9.53 16.59
CA VAL A 75 7.72 10.75 16.21
C VAL A 75 8.25 11.22 14.85
N SER A 76 7.36 11.55 13.92
CA SER A 76 7.76 12.14 12.64
C SER A 76 6.71 13.15 12.19
N ASP A 77 7.14 14.38 11.93
CA ASP A 77 6.30 15.46 11.42
C ASP A 77 5.51 15.04 10.18
N ARG A 78 6.09 14.19 9.33
CA ARG A 78 5.39 13.69 8.12
C ARG A 78 4.15 12.90 8.48
N LYS A 79 4.26 12.00 9.47
CA LYS A 79 3.15 11.13 9.89
C LYS A 79 2.06 11.91 10.61
N THR A 80 2.42 12.96 11.33
CA THR A 80 1.41 13.82 11.95
C THR A 80 0.60 14.59 10.92
N LYS A 81 1.23 15.04 9.82
CA LYS A 81 0.54 15.70 8.70
C LYS A 81 -0.25 14.74 7.82
N ASP A 82 0.08 13.46 7.86
CA ASP A 82 -0.65 12.41 7.14
C ASP A 82 -2.00 12.07 7.81
N GLN A 83 -2.24 12.54 9.05
CA GLN A 83 -3.51 12.30 9.75
C GLN A 83 -4.74 12.76 8.95
N VAL A 84 -5.82 11.99 9.01
CA VAL A 84 -7.10 12.30 8.32
C VAL A 84 -7.66 13.63 8.79
N LEU A 85 -7.67 13.89 10.09
CA LEU A 85 -8.17 15.14 10.68
C LEU A 85 -7.34 16.36 10.23
N TYR A 86 -6.02 16.18 10.15
CA TYR A 86 -5.12 17.23 9.66
C TYR A 86 -5.46 17.59 8.20
N ARG A 87 -5.54 16.58 7.32
CA ARG A 87 -5.90 16.76 5.91
C ARG A 87 -7.31 17.33 5.72
N HIS A 88 -8.26 16.96 6.57
CA HIS A 88 -9.62 17.47 6.51
C HIS A 88 -9.66 18.98 6.79
N GLN A 89 -8.98 19.43 7.85
CA GLN A 89 -8.94 20.86 8.21
C GLN A 89 -8.19 21.69 7.17
N GLN A 90 -7.09 21.17 6.59
CA GLN A 90 -6.37 21.85 5.51
C GLN A 90 -7.16 21.99 4.21
N ARG A 91 -8.09 21.07 3.94
CA ARG A 91 -9.03 21.19 2.81
C ARG A 91 -10.15 22.21 3.06
N GLY A 92 -10.25 22.74 4.29
CA GLY A 92 -11.21 23.77 4.67
C GLY A 92 -10.89 25.16 4.10
N GLU A 93 -11.75 26.13 4.40
CA GLU A 93 -11.71 27.50 3.82
C GLU A 93 -10.60 28.40 4.37
N ASP A 94 -9.95 28.03 5.48
CA ASP A 94 -8.87 28.82 6.10
C ASP A 94 -7.53 28.07 6.05
N PRO A 95 -6.72 28.27 5.00
CA PRO A 95 -5.40 27.63 4.87
C PRO A 95 -4.36 28.16 5.86
N ASP A 96 -4.61 29.29 6.54
CA ASP A 96 -3.72 29.86 7.56
C ASP A 96 -4.11 29.44 8.99
N ALA A 97 -5.21 28.68 9.15
CA ALA A 97 -5.64 28.18 10.45
C ALA A 97 -4.68 27.10 10.98
N ASP A 98 -4.26 27.24 12.24
CA ASP A 98 -3.43 26.26 12.95
C ASP A 98 -4.24 24.97 13.23
N PRO A 99 -3.97 23.86 12.51
CA PRO A 99 -4.82 22.69 12.50
C PRO A 99 -4.65 21.86 13.78
N PHE A 100 -5.73 21.19 14.20
CA PHE A 100 -5.68 20.25 15.31
C PHE A 100 -5.18 18.88 14.86
N ILE A 101 -4.43 18.25 15.76
CA ILE A 101 -3.88 16.89 15.62
C ILE A 101 -4.51 16.04 16.71
N CYS A 102 -4.86 14.81 16.36
CA CYS A 102 -5.41 13.84 17.30
C CYS A 102 -4.29 13.02 17.94
N LEU A 103 -4.39 12.89 19.24
CA LEU A 103 -3.48 12.18 20.12
C LEU A 103 -4.26 11.17 20.95
N VAL A 104 -3.57 10.15 21.43
CA VAL A 104 -4.06 9.23 22.46
C VAL A 104 -3.31 9.55 23.74
N ASP A 105 -4.06 9.97 24.75
CA ASP A 105 -3.55 10.24 26.08
C ASP A 105 -4.12 9.23 27.10
N GLN A 106 -3.57 9.21 28.32
CA GLN A 106 -3.96 8.29 29.38
C GLN A 106 -4.46 9.03 30.62
N LEU A 107 -5.67 8.66 31.04
CA LEU A 107 -6.26 9.03 32.33
C LEU A 107 -5.91 7.99 33.38
N TRP A 108 -5.30 8.43 34.48
CA TRP A 108 -5.01 7.64 35.66
C TRP A 108 -5.94 8.03 36.80
N LEU A 109 -6.48 7.03 37.47
CA LEU A 109 -7.35 7.18 38.64
C LEU A 109 -6.83 6.27 39.74
N HIS A 110 -6.44 6.85 40.86
CA HIS A 110 -5.99 6.15 42.05
C HIS A 110 -6.97 6.41 43.19
N VAL A 111 -7.63 5.36 43.66
CA VAL A 111 -8.46 5.41 44.86
C VAL A 111 -7.54 5.24 46.06
N VAL A 112 -7.47 6.26 46.91
CA VAL A 112 -6.62 6.24 48.11
C VAL A 112 -7.41 5.73 49.30
N ASP A 113 -8.65 6.20 49.44
CA ASP A 113 -9.60 5.81 50.49
C ASP A 113 -11.05 6.01 50.00
N ASP A 114 -12.03 5.84 50.89
CA ASP A 114 -13.46 5.93 50.57
C ASP A 114 -13.95 7.34 50.22
N ALA A 115 -13.12 8.37 50.42
CA ALA A 115 -13.43 9.78 50.18
C ALA A 115 -12.48 10.47 49.18
N THR A 116 -11.37 9.83 48.83
CA THR A 116 -10.25 10.46 48.12
C THR A 116 -9.89 9.69 46.85
N ILE A 117 -10.01 10.37 45.72
CA ILE A 117 -9.48 9.93 44.42
C ILE A 117 -8.40 10.91 43.99
N VAL A 118 -7.26 10.37 43.58
CA VAL A 118 -6.23 11.13 42.87
C VAL A 118 -6.38 10.84 41.39
N THR A 119 -6.60 11.88 40.60
CA THR A 119 -6.67 11.80 39.15
C THR A 119 -5.43 12.44 38.54
N SER A 120 -4.89 11.84 37.49
CA SER A 120 -3.79 12.45 36.74
C SER A 120 -3.94 12.19 35.25
N THR A 121 -3.71 13.24 34.47
CA THR A 121 -3.61 13.21 33.01
C THR A 121 -2.22 13.73 32.63
N SER A 122 -1.77 13.48 31.41
CA SER A 122 -0.56 14.15 30.95
C SER A 122 -0.81 15.64 30.73
N GLN A 123 0.26 16.44 30.72
CA GLN A 123 0.20 17.89 30.65
C GLN A 123 -0.25 18.34 29.25
N HIS A 124 -1.35 19.10 29.18
CA HIS A 124 -1.82 19.73 27.95
C HIS A 124 -1.32 21.18 27.89
N LEU A 125 -0.53 21.54 26.86
CA LEU A 125 -0.04 22.91 26.64
C LEU A 125 -1.12 23.88 26.11
N ASP A 126 -2.34 23.38 25.89
CA ASP A 126 -3.48 24.18 25.47
C ASP A 126 -4.50 24.30 26.61
N ASP A 127 -4.69 25.53 27.11
CA ASP A 127 -5.73 25.89 28.09
C ASP A 127 -7.16 25.49 27.64
N ASP A 128 -7.37 25.24 26.35
CA ASP A 128 -8.67 24.91 25.73
C ASP A 128 -8.95 23.40 25.62
N ILE A 129 -7.99 22.54 25.97
CA ILE A 129 -8.03 21.12 25.62
C ILE A 129 -8.37 20.31 26.85
N LEU A 130 -9.67 20.02 26.95
CA LEU A 130 -10.28 19.14 27.94
C LEU A 130 -9.78 19.47 29.35
N ASP A 131 -10.21 20.61 29.89
CA ASP A 131 -10.15 20.79 31.33
C ASP A 131 -11.13 19.80 31.97
N LEU A 132 -10.65 18.57 32.16
CA LEU A 132 -11.39 17.47 32.75
C LEU A 132 -11.85 17.87 34.15
N THR A 133 -11.09 18.73 34.85
CA THR A 133 -11.45 19.22 36.17
C THR A 133 -12.64 20.18 36.10
N THR A 134 -12.65 21.14 35.18
CA THR A 134 -13.80 22.03 34.97
C THR A 134 -15.00 21.25 34.43
N ALA A 135 -14.81 20.38 33.44
CA ALA A 135 -15.89 19.60 32.84
C ALA A 135 -16.54 18.63 33.85
N THR A 136 -15.75 17.97 34.69
CA THR A 136 -16.27 17.12 35.77
C THR A 136 -16.94 17.97 36.84
N THR A 137 -16.39 19.14 37.18
CA THR A 137 -17.01 20.08 38.13
C THR A 137 -18.34 20.63 37.62
N GLU A 138 -18.46 20.96 36.34
CA GLU A 138 -19.70 21.41 35.70
C GLU A 138 -20.76 20.31 35.73
N LEU A 139 -20.40 19.07 35.37
CA LEU A 139 -21.31 17.93 35.42
C LEU A 139 -21.67 17.55 36.86
N TYR A 140 -20.73 17.69 37.79
CA TYR A 140 -20.96 17.56 39.22
C TYR A 140 -21.94 18.62 39.73
N LYS A 141 -21.87 19.86 39.24
CA LYS A 141 -22.80 20.95 39.62
C LYS A 141 -24.13 20.90 38.87
N SER A 142 -24.21 20.16 37.76
CA SER A 142 -25.41 20.07 36.94
C SER A 142 -26.54 19.33 37.67
N ASP A 143 -27.71 19.96 37.67
CA ASP A 143 -28.99 19.41 38.18
C ASP A 143 -29.64 18.41 37.22
N ASN A 144 -29.11 18.24 36.01
CA ASN A 144 -29.68 17.32 35.02
C ASN A 144 -29.48 15.84 35.40
N TYR A 145 -28.63 15.56 36.39
CA TYR A 145 -28.24 14.21 36.81
C TYR A 145 -28.48 14.00 38.31
N LYS A 146 -29.70 14.32 38.80
CA LYS A 146 -30.08 14.16 40.23
C LYS A 146 -29.96 12.73 40.76
N SER A 147 -29.98 11.73 39.87
CA SER A 147 -29.84 10.31 40.26
C SER A 147 -28.37 9.89 40.49
N VAL A 148 -27.40 10.68 39.99
CA VAL A 148 -25.96 10.44 40.22
C VAL A 148 -25.63 10.83 41.65
N ARG A 149 -25.32 9.84 42.49
CA ARG A 149 -24.80 10.09 43.84
C ARG A 149 -23.37 10.59 43.72
N LYS A 150 -23.17 11.81 44.18
CA LYS A 150 -21.91 12.58 44.09
C LYS A 150 -21.06 12.50 45.36
N ASP A 151 -21.66 12.00 46.44
CA ASP A 151 -21.09 12.02 47.79
C ASP A 151 -20.18 10.81 48.09
N SER A 152 -19.83 10.03 47.06
CA SER A 152 -19.06 8.80 47.18
C SER A 152 -18.05 8.70 46.06
N VAL A 153 -16.84 8.25 46.39
CA VAL A 153 -15.80 7.88 45.43
C VAL A 153 -16.35 6.94 44.35
N TYR A 154 -17.19 5.98 44.74
CA TYR A 154 -17.76 5.01 43.82
C TYR A 154 -18.76 5.60 42.80
N GLY A 155 -19.40 6.72 43.14
CA GLY A 155 -20.24 7.48 42.21
C GLY A 155 -19.45 8.49 41.38
N LEU A 156 -18.31 8.97 41.89
CA LEU A 156 -17.45 9.95 41.21
C LEU A 156 -16.59 9.33 40.10
N ILE A 157 -16.05 8.12 40.30
CA ILE A 157 -15.29 7.40 39.27
C ILE A 157 -16.05 7.27 37.94
N PRO A 158 -17.28 6.70 37.89
CA PRO A 158 -17.99 6.53 36.63
C PRO A 158 -18.38 7.87 36.01
N LEU A 159 -18.57 8.92 36.82
CA LEU A 159 -18.80 10.28 36.33
C LEU A 159 -17.57 10.84 35.62
N ILE A 160 -16.37 10.68 36.20
CA ILE A 160 -15.10 11.12 35.58
C ILE A 160 -14.87 10.38 34.27
N LEU A 161 -15.03 9.04 34.27
CA LEU A 161 -14.87 8.21 33.08
C LEU A 161 -15.85 8.64 31.96
N ALA A 162 -17.14 8.77 32.29
CA ALA A 162 -18.16 9.18 31.33
C ALA A 162 -17.91 10.59 30.77
N THR A 163 -17.45 11.52 31.61
CA THR A 163 -17.10 12.89 31.20
C THR A 163 -15.92 12.89 30.23
N CYS A 164 -14.87 12.14 30.55
CA CYS A 164 -13.68 12.01 29.72
C CYS A 164 -14.04 11.46 28.32
N ILE A 165 -14.80 10.37 28.26
CA ILE A 165 -15.27 9.77 27.01
C ILE A 165 -16.10 10.77 26.20
N ARG A 166 -17.13 11.36 26.83
CA ARG A 166 -18.08 12.24 26.14
C ARG A 166 -17.40 13.49 25.59
N LYS A 167 -16.62 14.20 26.41
CA LYS A 167 -15.96 15.45 26.00
C LYS A 167 -14.88 15.21 24.94
N SER A 168 -14.21 14.06 24.98
CA SER A 168 -13.26 13.65 23.93
C SER A 168 -13.95 13.50 22.57
N MET A 169 -15.16 12.92 22.52
CA MET A 169 -15.92 12.71 21.28
C MET A 169 -16.78 13.90 20.82
N GLU A 170 -17.19 14.75 21.75
CA GLU A 170 -17.98 15.97 21.47
C GLU A 170 -17.10 17.18 21.21
N LYS A 171 -15.77 17.04 21.26
CA LYS A 171 -14.87 18.17 20.96
C LYS A 171 -15.11 18.64 19.53
N GLU A 172 -15.46 19.91 19.43
CA GLU A 172 -15.60 20.64 18.18
C GLU A 172 -14.24 21.23 17.80
N LEU A 173 -13.81 20.97 16.56
CA LEU A 173 -12.50 21.34 16.02
C LEU A 173 -12.65 22.25 14.80
N GLY A 174 -11.57 23.01 14.52
CA GLY A 174 -11.49 23.93 13.38
C GLY A 174 -12.40 25.16 13.47
N GLY A 175 -12.38 26.00 12.44
CA GLY A 175 -13.20 27.23 12.40
C GLY A 175 -14.71 26.95 12.33
N LYS A 176 -15.12 25.79 11.79
CA LYS A 176 -16.52 25.37 11.65
C LYS A 176 -17.09 24.67 12.87
N LYS A 177 -16.27 24.40 13.90
CA LYS A 177 -16.69 23.70 15.12
C LYS A 177 -17.36 22.36 14.83
N GLU A 178 -16.69 21.54 14.03
CA GLU A 178 -17.20 20.21 13.66
C GLU A 178 -16.70 19.16 14.66
N ARG A 179 -17.53 18.18 14.99
CA ARG A 179 -17.12 17.08 15.86
C ARG A 179 -16.13 16.18 15.12
N VAL A 180 -15.24 15.55 15.89
CA VAL A 180 -14.20 14.64 15.38
C VAL A 180 -14.78 13.56 14.47
N LEU A 181 -15.85 12.88 14.90
CA LEU A 181 -16.47 11.81 14.12
C LEU A 181 -17.13 12.32 12.84
N ASP A 182 -17.63 13.55 12.82
CA ASP A 182 -18.24 14.16 11.64
C ASP A 182 -17.17 14.46 10.57
N MET A 183 -15.97 14.87 10.98
CA MET A 183 -14.82 15.04 10.08
C MET A 183 -14.39 13.71 9.44
N PHE A 184 -14.35 12.62 10.23
CA PHE A 184 -14.08 11.28 9.70
C PHE A 184 -15.20 10.81 8.75
N ALA A 185 -16.46 11.05 9.10
CA ALA A 185 -17.59 10.70 8.24
C ALA A 185 -17.53 11.44 6.90
N ALA A 186 -17.13 12.72 6.92
CA ALA A 186 -16.90 13.50 5.72
C ALA A 186 -15.72 12.96 4.89
N ALA A 187 -14.62 12.54 5.53
CA ALA A 187 -13.49 11.91 4.86
C ALA A 187 -13.89 10.60 4.14
N VAL A 188 -14.60 9.70 4.83
CA VAL A 188 -15.14 8.44 4.25
C VAL A 188 -16.07 8.73 3.06
N THR A 189 -16.94 9.73 3.21
CA THR A 189 -17.86 10.14 2.15
C THR A 189 -17.10 10.67 0.94
N ASN A 190 -16.05 11.47 1.16
CA ASN A 190 -15.23 12.01 0.08
C ASN A 190 -14.48 10.89 -0.66
N THR A 191 -13.88 9.94 0.06
CA THR A 191 -13.19 8.82 -0.57
C THR A 191 -14.14 7.95 -1.41
N SER A 192 -15.36 7.72 -0.92
CA SER A 192 -16.39 6.98 -1.66
C SER A 192 -16.82 7.75 -2.93
N LYS A 193 -17.06 9.06 -2.84
CA LYS A 193 -17.35 9.89 -4.01
C LYS A 193 -16.24 9.88 -5.06
N ARG A 194 -14.97 10.02 -4.62
CA ARG A 194 -13.81 9.97 -5.52
C ARG A 194 -13.68 8.59 -6.19
N GLN A 195 -13.93 7.51 -5.45
CA GLN A 195 -13.92 6.15 -5.99
C GLN A 195 -14.98 5.96 -7.08
N VAL A 196 -16.20 6.47 -6.88
CA VAL A 196 -17.26 6.44 -7.90
C VAL A 196 -16.91 7.31 -9.11
N ALA A 197 -16.31 8.48 -8.91
CA ALA A 197 -15.88 9.35 -10.00
C ALA A 197 -14.83 8.67 -10.89
N LEU A 198 -13.77 8.12 -10.29
CA LEU A 198 -12.71 7.39 -11.01
C LEU A 198 -13.28 6.21 -11.80
N PHE A 199 -14.24 5.48 -11.24
CA PHE A 199 -14.90 4.38 -11.94
C PHE A 199 -15.70 4.84 -13.16
N ASN A 200 -16.45 5.94 -13.02
CA ASN A 200 -17.22 6.49 -14.12
C ASN A 200 -16.30 6.99 -15.24
N ASP A 201 -15.18 7.60 -14.88
CA ASP A 201 -14.15 8.04 -15.82
C ASP A 201 -13.53 6.84 -16.55
N PHE A 202 -13.18 5.77 -15.82
CA PHE A 202 -12.71 4.53 -16.43
C PHE A 202 -13.74 3.94 -17.41
N ARG A 203 -15.01 3.86 -17.01
CA ARG A 203 -16.10 3.36 -17.87
C ARG A 203 -16.24 4.19 -19.15
N LYS A 204 -16.14 5.52 -19.03
CA LYS A 204 -16.20 6.45 -20.17
C LYS A 204 -15.01 6.27 -21.11
N ASN A 205 -13.82 6.04 -20.55
CA ASN A 205 -12.60 5.79 -21.34
C ASN A 205 -12.70 4.48 -22.13
N ILE A 206 -13.21 3.39 -21.55
CA ILE A 206 -13.44 2.15 -22.30
C ILE A 206 -14.43 2.36 -23.45
N SER A 207 -15.53 3.09 -23.21
CA SER A 207 -16.52 3.34 -24.27
C SER A 207 -15.95 4.21 -25.40
N ASN A 208 -15.12 5.20 -25.07
CA ASN A 208 -14.54 6.13 -26.05
C ASN A 208 -13.34 5.51 -26.80
N SER A 209 -12.57 4.63 -26.15
CA SER A 209 -11.46 3.90 -26.76
C SER A 209 -11.92 2.91 -27.83
N SER A 210 -13.23 2.60 -27.89
CA SER A 210 -13.85 1.87 -28.99
C SER A 210 -13.97 2.72 -30.28
N GLN A 211 -13.75 4.04 -30.22
CA GLN A 211 -13.99 4.99 -31.33
C GLN A 211 -12.78 5.86 -31.72
N SER A 212 -11.69 5.88 -30.95
CA SER A 212 -10.52 6.74 -31.24
C SER A 212 -9.22 6.05 -30.84
N HIS A 213 -8.27 6.02 -31.78
CA HIS A 213 -7.05 5.20 -31.70
C HIS A 213 -5.79 5.97 -31.24
N ASP A 214 -5.91 7.23 -30.86
CA ASP A 214 -4.73 8.09 -30.72
C ASP A 214 -4.89 9.11 -29.59
N THR A 215 -4.35 8.76 -28.42
CA THR A 215 -3.98 9.56 -27.21
C THR A 215 -4.10 8.61 -26.01
N GLY A 216 -3.17 8.42 -25.08
CA GLY A 216 -1.84 8.97 -24.84
C GLY A 216 -1.36 8.30 -23.54
N ASP A 217 -0.15 7.74 -23.56
CA ASP A 217 0.47 6.98 -22.46
C ASP A 217 0.47 7.76 -21.11
N THR A 218 0.48 9.09 -21.19
CA THR A 218 0.43 10.02 -20.05
C THR A 218 -0.89 10.06 -19.28
N ASP A 219 -2.04 9.78 -19.90
CA ASP A 219 -3.34 9.80 -19.19
C ASP A 219 -3.51 8.56 -18.31
N VAL A 220 -2.99 7.41 -18.76
CA VAL A 220 -3.05 6.16 -18.01
C VAL A 220 -2.22 6.25 -16.73
N THR A 221 -1.00 6.83 -16.80
CA THR A 221 -0.15 6.97 -15.61
C THR A 221 -0.72 7.95 -14.59
N ARG A 222 -1.34 9.05 -15.05
CA ARG A 222 -1.98 10.04 -14.17
C ARG A 222 -3.16 9.45 -13.42
N VAL A 223 -4.07 8.76 -14.12
CA VAL A 223 -5.25 8.15 -13.47
C VAL A 223 -4.83 7.00 -12.54
N LEU A 224 -3.77 6.25 -12.86
CA LEU A 224 -3.22 5.25 -11.94
C LEU A 224 -2.66 5.89 -10.66
N THR A 225 -1.99 7.04 -10.79
CA THR A 225 -1.47 7.79 -9.63
C THR A 225 -2.63 8.26 -8.74
N GLU A 226 -3.70 8.79 -9.33
CA GLU A 226 -4.91 9.19 -8.60
C GLU A 226 -5.61 8.02 -7.88
N GLU A 227 -5.65 6.83 -8.49
CA GLU A 227 -6.17 5.61 -7.86
C GLU A 227 -5.29 5.14 -6.69
N ILE A 228 -3.96 5.21 -6.83
CA ILE A 228 -3.01 4.87 -5.76
C ILE A 228 -3.14 5.85 -4.59
N ASP A 229 -3.23 7.14 -4.88
CA ASP A 229 -3.40 8.19 -3.87
C ASP A 229 -4.72 8.01 -3.10
N LEU A 230 -5.80 7.67 -3.82
CA LEU A 230 -7.08 7.35 -3.20
C LEU A 230 -7.01 6.08 -2.34
N LEU A 231 -6.28 5.05 -2.79
CA LEU A 231 -6.09 3.82 -2.02
C LEU A 231 -5.32 4.10 -0.72
N GLN A 232 -4.27 4.93 -0.77
CA GLN A 232 -3.56 5.39 0.40
C GLN A 232 -4.51 6.14 1.35
N GLU A 233 -5.28 7.10 0.84
CA GLU A 233 -6.24 7.87 1.63
C GLU A 233 -7.29 6.98 2.33
N VAL A 234 -7.87 6.00 1.62
CA VAL A 234 -8.82 5.05 2.21
C VAL A 234 -8.16 4.18 3.27
N ASN A 235 -6.92 3.76 3.05
CA ASN A 235 -6.18 2.94 4.01
C ASN A 235 -5.84 3.71 5.29
N ASP A 236 -5.44 4.97 5.17
CA ASP A 236 -5.18 5.85 6.32
C ASP A 236 -6.47 6.04 7.15
N VAL A 237 -7.59 6.33 6.49
CA VAL A 237 -8.91 6.41 7.13
C VAL A 237 -9.27 5.12 7.88
N LEU A 238 -9.03 3.96 7.26
CA LEU A 238 -9.28 2.67 7.91
C LEU A 238 -8.38 2.44 9.12
N ILE A 239 -7.09 2.79 9.04
CA ILE A 239 -6.15 2.61 10.14
C ILE A 239 -6.55 3.50 11.31
N GLU A 240 -6.75 4.80 11.08
CA GLU A 240 -7.12 5.76 12.12
C GLU A 240 -8.48 5.44 12.76
N LEU A 241 -9.49 5.07 11.97
CA LEU A 241 -10.78 4.64 12.51
C LEU A 241 -10.67 3.36 13.35
N ASN A 242 -9.83 2.40 12.95
CA ASN A 242 -9.59 1.20 13.75
C ASN A 242 -8.88 1.54 15.07
N ILE A 243 -7.95 2.51 15.06
CA ILE A 243 -7.28 2.98 16.28
C ILE A 243 -8.30 3.62 17.22
N ILE A 244 -9.16 4.50 16.71
CA ILE A 244 -10.25 5.11 17.47
C ILE A 244 -11.18 4.03 18.03
N LYS A 245 -11.54 3.01 17.22
CA LYS A 245 -12.33 1.87 17.67
C LYS A 245 -11.64 1.11 18.81
N THR A 246 -10.33 0.88 18.74
CA THR A 246 -9.57 0.24 19.83
C THR A 246 -9.58 1.07 21.10
N VAL A 247 -9.38 2.39 21.01
CA VAL A 247 -9.45 3.29 22.17
C VAL A 247 -10.83 3.26 22.81
N LEU A 248 -11.90 3.38 22.01
CA LEU A 248 -13.28 3.27 22.49
C LEU A 248 -13.56 1.89 23.09
N GLY A 249 -13.01 0.82 22.51
CA GLY A 249 -13.09 -0.54 23.07
C GLY A 249 -12.50 -0.62 24.47
N HIS A 250 -11.26 -0.12 24.67
CA HIS A 250 -10.63 -0.09 25.99
C HIS A 250 -11.42 0.75 27.00
N GLN A 251 -12.00 1.88 26.57
CA GLN A 251 -12.85 2.70 27.43
C GLN A 251 -14.12 1.95 27.87
N LYS A 252 -14.73 1.20 26.95
CA LYS A 252 -15.91 0.38 27.23
C LYS A 252 -15.58 -0.75 28.20
N ASP A 253 -14.48 -1.46 27.97
CA ASP A 253 -14.03 -2.56 28.82
C ASP A 253 -13.77 -2.08 30.25
N ILE A 254 -13.16 -0.90 30.42
CA ILE A 254 -12.90 -0.31 31.74
C ILE A 254 -14.22 0.05 32.44
N LEU A 255 -15.18 0.64 31.71
CA LEU A 255 -16.47 1.01 32.27
C LEU A 255 -17.31 -0.21 32.67
N GLU A 256 -17.25 -1.28 31.89
CA GLU A 256 -17.90 -2.56 32.21
C GLU A 256 -17.20 -3.28 33.34
N SER A 257 -15.87 -3.29 33.35
CA SER A 257 -15.10 -3.85 34.47
C SER A 257 -15.39 -3.12 35.77
N TYR A 258 -15.56 -1.79 35.73
CA TYR A 258 -15.94 -1.02 36.90
C TYR A 258 -17.37 -1.32 37.36
N SER A 259 -18.32 -1.45 36.44
CA SER A 259 -19.70 -1.86 36.77
C SER A 259 -19.72 -3.21 37.47
N ASN A 260 -19.02 -4.21 36.91
CA ASN A 260 -18.95 -5.56 37.49
C ASN A 260 -18.25 -5.56 38.86
N PHE A 261 -17.23 -4.72 39.03
CA PHE A 261 -16.56 -4.54 40.32
C PHE A 261 -17.52 -3.98 41.38
N VAL A 262 -18.29 -2.94 41.04
CA VAL A 262 -19.29 -2.36 41.94
C VAL A 262 -20.36 -3.38 42.31
N ASP A 263 -20.88 -4.13 41.33
CA ASP A 263 -21.87 -5.19 41.58
C ASP A 263 -21.31 -6.27 42.53
N ALA A 264 -20.07 -6.72 42.30
CA ALA A 264 -19.42 -7.73 43.13
C ALA A 264 -19.14 -7.25 44.57
N GLU A 265 -18.74 -5.99 44.77
CA GLU A 265 -18.52 -5.44 46.11
C GLU A 265 -19.82 -5.25 46.88
N ILE A 266 -20.92 -4.95 46.18
CA ILE A 266 -22.27 -4.93 46.78
C ILE A 266 -22.69 -6.34 47.20
N ASP A 267 -22.51 -7.35 46.34
CA ASP A 267 -22.90 -8.73 46.61
C ASP A 267 -22.11 -9.39 47.76
N ARG A 268 -20.84 -9.02 47.92
CA ARG A 268 -19.97 -9.57 48.98
C ARG A 268 -20.39 -9.16 50.38
N GLY A 269 -21.30 -8.19 50.54
CA GLY A 269 -21.69 -7.70 51.85
C GLY A 269 -20.52 -7.03 52.60
N ASN A 270 -19.38 -6.78 51.93
CA ASN A 270 -18.30 -5.91 52.38
C ASN A 270 -18.74 -4.44 52.42
N GLY A 271 -20.06 -4.19 52.41
CA GLY A 271 -20.68 -2.92 52.14
C GLY A 271 -20.11 -1.83 53.04
N PHE A 272 -19.29 -0.97 52.44
CA PHE A 272 -19.04 0.38 52.94
C PHE A 272 -20.37 1.16 53.12
N TYR A 273 -21.48 0.63 52.59
CA TYR A 273 -22.85 1.04 52.88
C TYR A 273 -23.67 -0.08 53.53
N ASN A 274 -24.01 0.10 54.80
CA ASN A 274 -24.86 -0.81 55.58
C ASN A 274 -26.36 -0.77 55.18
N ASP A 275 -26.76 0.06 54.21
CA ASP A 275 -28.15 0.21 53.76
C ASP A 275 -28.32 -0.17 52.27
N SER A 276 -29.21 -1.13 52.02
CA SER A 276 -29.71 -1.54 50.70
C SER A 276 -30.10 -0.39 49.76
N LYS A 277 -30.57 0.75 50.29
CA LYS A 277 -30.92 1.92 49.49
C LYS A 277 -29.69 2.63 48.94
N GLY A 278 -28.57 2.65 49.68
CA GLY A 278 -27.31 3.26 49.25
C GLY A 278 -26.67 2.51 48.08
N ALA A 279 -26.64 1.17 48.18
CA ALA A 279 -26.13 0.30 47.12
C ALA A 279 -26.91 0.46 45.80
N LYS A 280 -28.24 0.47 45.87
CA LYS A 280 -29.10 0.66 44.68
C LYS A 280 -28.86 1.99 43.97
N VAL A 281 -28.60 3.06 44.72
CA VAL A 281 -28.32 4.39 44.16
C VAL A 281 -26.97 4.42 43.43
N ILE A 282 -25.96 3.68 43.90
CA ILE A 282 -24.66 3.60 43.23
C ILE A 282 -24.77 2.83 41.91
N ILE A 283 -25.50 1.71 41.90
CA ILE A 283 -25.79 0.96 40.66
C ILE A 283 -26.49 1.87 39.64
N ASP A 284 -27.54 2.59 40.07
CA ASP A 284 -28.26 3.55 39.21
C ASP A 284 -27.34 4.68 38.69
N THR A 285 -26.39 5.11 39.53
CA THR A 285 -25.36 6.10 39.15
C THR A 285 -24.44 5.56 38.06
N VAL A 286 -23.94 4.33 38.20
CA VAL A 286 -23.07 3.68 37.21
C VAL A 286 -23.81 3.51 35.87
N VAL A 287 -25.06 3.04 35.91
CA VAL A 287 -25.91 2.88 34.71
C VAL A 287 -26.14 4.23 34.03
N THR A 288 -26.45 5.27 34.80
CA THR A 288 -26.66 6.63 34.28
C THR A 288 -25.39 7.21 33.67
N CYS A 289 -24.23 7.00 34.30
CA CYS A 289 -22.94 7.43 33.77
C CYS A 289 -22.57 6.66 32.49
N LYS A 290 -22.89 5.36 32.40
CA LYS A 290 -22.73 4.59 31.17
C LYS A 290 -23.58 5.17 30.04
N ALA A 291 -24.84 5.49 30.30
CA ALA A 291 -25.69 6.18 29.33
C ALA A 291 -25.15 7.57 28.94
N LEU A 292 -24.64 8.34 29.90
CA LEU A 292 -24.05 9.67 29.70
C LEU A 292 -22.81 9.61 28.79
N SER A 293 -22.00 8.56 28.92
CA SER A 293 -20.79 8.39 28.10
C SER A 293 -21.10 8.21 26.61
N ARG A 294 -22.31 7.75 26.26
CA ARG A 294 -22.75 7.43 24.89
C ARG A 294 -21.77 6.52 24.12
N ILE A 295 -20.96 5.75 24.82
CA ILE A 295 -19.86 4.98 24.24
C ILE A 295 -20.31 3.98 23.17
N ASP A 296 -21.43 3.29 23.39
CA ASP A 296 -21.98 2.33 22.41
C ASP A 296 -22.44 3.03 21.12
N VAL A 297 -22.90 4.29 21.21
CA VAL A 297 -23.27 5.09 20.04
C VAL A 297 -22.02 5.44 19.24
N TYR A 298 -20.96 5.90 19.90
CA TYR A 298 -19.70 6.24 19.23
C TYR A 298 -19.04 5.03 18.58
N ILE A 299 -19.02 3.87 19.26
CA ILE A 299 -18.53 2.62 18.67
C ILE A 299 -19.36 2.26 17.44
N GLY A 300 -20.69 2.32 17.52
CA GLY A 300 -21.57 2.02 16.39
C GLY A 300 -21.39 2.98 15.19
N GLU A 301 -21.13 4.27 15.44
CA GLU A 301 -20.79 5.24 14.39
C GLU A 301 -19.46 4.91 13.71
N VAL A 302 -18.42 4.62 14.49
CA VAL A 302 -17.10 4.24 13.97
C VAL A 302 -17.17 2.93 13.19
N GLU A 303 -17.90 1.92 13.67
CA GLU A 303 -18.08 0.65 12.97
C GLU A 303 -18.75 0.80 11.61
N LYS A 304 -19.77 1.66 11.52
CA LYS A 304 -20.40 1.99 10.23
C LYS A 304 -19.41 2.65 9.29
N MET A 305 -18.60 3.60 9.78
CA MET A 305 -17.57 4.26 8.97
C MET A 305 -16.51 3.27 8.48
N VAL A 306 -16.03 2.38 9.36
CA VAL A 306 -15.07 1.31 8.99
C VAL A 306 -15.67 0.40 7.92
N PHE A 307 -16.94 0.01 8.05
CA PHE A 307 -17.62 -0.82 7.05
C PHE A 307 -17.66 -0.13 5.67
N VAL A 308 -18.08 1.13 5.61
CA VAL A 308 -18.17 1.89 4.35
C VAL A 308 -16.78 2.12 3.73
N ALA A 309 -15.78 2.45 4.55
CA ALA A 309 -14.41 2.61 4.08
C ALA A 309 -13.84 1.27 3.54
N LYS A 310 -14.17 0.15 4.18
CA LYS A 310 -13.74 -1.18 3.74
C LYS A 310 -14.41 -1.59 2.43
N GLU A 311 -15.69 -1.29 2.27
CA GLU A 311 -16.41 -1.48 1.02
C GLU A 311 -15.79 -0.62 -0.10
N THR A 312 -15.47 0.64 0.19
CA THR A 312 -14.79 1.55 -0.76
C THR A 312 -13.42 0.99 -1.17
N GLN A 313 -12.64 0.46 -0.24
CA GLN A 313 -11.36 -0.20 -0.51
C GLN A 313 -11.53 -1.43 -1.41
N ASN A 314 -12.50 -2.30 -1.11
CA ASN A 314 -12.75 -3.50 -1.90
C ASN A 314 -13.22 -3.17 -3.32
N ASN A 315 -14.07 -2.14 -3.46
CA ASN A 315 -14.51 -1.66 -4.76
C ASN A 315 -13.33 -1.08 -5.56
N LEU A 316 -12.45 -0.31 -4.91
CA LEU A 316 -11.25 0.23 -5.55
C LEU A 316 -10.30 -0.89 -6.02
N HIS A 317 -10.05 -1.92 -5.21
CA HIS A 317 -9.31 -3.10 -5.62
C HIS A 317 -9.96 -3.82 -6.80
N THR A 318 -11.28 -3.98 -6.77
CA THR A 318 -12.02 -4.59 -7.88
C THR A 318 -11.87 -3.78 -9.16
N HIS A 319 -11.85 -2.44 -9.08
CA HIS A 319 -11.67 -1.57 -10.24
C HIS A 319 -10.25 -1.68 -10.82
N LEU A 320 -9.24 -1.73 -9.96
CA LEU A 320 -7.84 -1.96 -10.37
C LEU A 320 -7.69 -3.32 -11.07
N ASP A 321 -8.32 -4.37 -10.55
CA ASP A 321 -8.33 -5.70 -11.17
C ASP A 321 -9.01 -5.68 -12.55
N LEU A 322 -10.13 -4.97 -12.69
CA LEU A 322 -10.82 -4.80 -13.97
C LEU A 322 -9.94 -4.06 -14.99
N ARG A 323 -9.25 -3.00 -14.57
CA ARG A 323 -8.28 -2.28 -15.41
C ARG A 323 -7.14 -3.17 -15.88
N GLN A 324 -6.56 -3.96 -14.97
CA GLN A 324 -5.49 -4.88 -15.32
C GLN A 324 -5.97 -5.92 -16.36
N ARG A 325 -7.21 -6.41 -16.21
CA ARG A 325 -7.80 -7.32 -17.20
C ARG A 325 -8.02 -6.65 -18.56
N ASP A 326 -8.50 -5.42 -18.59
CA ASP A 326 -8.67 -4.64 -19.82
C ASP A 326 -7.32 -4.42 -20.54
N ALA A 327 -6.27 -4.04 -19.80
CA ALA A 327 -4.93 -3.89 -20.34
C ALA A 327 -4.39 -5.20 -20.94
N ASN A 328 -4.51 -6.32 -20.21
CA ASN A 328 -4.10 -7.64 -20.70
C ASN A 328 -4.89 -8.08 -21.93
N LEU A 329 -6.21 -7.81 -21.97
CA LEU A 329 -7.05 -8.13 -23.12
C LEU A 329 -6.66 -7.29 -24.34
N ASN A 330 -6.40 -5.99 -24.14
CA ASN A 330 -5.97 -5.10 -25.20
C ASN A 330 -4.61 -5.52 -25.77
N GLU A 331 -3.63 -5.83 -24.91
CA GLU A 331 -2.33 -6.36 -25.35
C GLU A 331 -2.49 -7.66 -26.14
N ALA A 332 -3.35 -8.59 -25.69
CA ALA A 332 -3.62 -9.84 -26.40
C ALA A 332 -4.28 -9.61 -27.77
N VAL A 333 -5.19 -8.64 -27.87
CA VAL A 333 -5.82 -8.24 -29.15
C VAL A 333 -4.78 -7.63 -30.08
N TRP A 334 -3.90 -6.75 -29.59
CA TRP A 334 -2.82 -6.17 -30.37
C TRP A 334 -1.81 -7.21 -30.84
N ALA A 335 -1.39 -8.13 -29.97
CA ALA A 335 -0.51 -9.23 -30.33
C ALA A 335 -1.14 -10.11 -31.41
N ARG A 336 -2.45 -10.38 -31.31
CA ARG A 336 -3.18 -11.13 -32.33
C ARG A 336 -3.25 -10.37 -33.66
N LYS A 337 -3.57 -9.07 -33.63
CA LYS A 337 -3.62 -8.21 -34.82
C LYS A 337 -2.25 -8.12 -35.50
N ALA A 338 -1.19 -7.87 -34.73
CA ALA A 338 0.19 -7.85 -35.21
C ALA A 338 0.60 -9.19 -35.83
N ALA A 339 0.22 -10.32 -35.23
CA ALA A 339 0.47 -11.64 -35.80
C ALA A 339 -0.27 -11.88 -37.14
N GLN A 340 -1.52 -11.40 -37.24
CA GLN A 340 -2.30 -11.48 -38.47
C GLN A 340 -1.73 -10.58 -39.57
N GLU A 341 -1.35 -9.35 -39.24
CA GLU A 341 -0.69 -8.41 -40.15
C GLU A 341 0.66 -8.99 -40.64
N THR A 342 1.46 -9.56 -39.73
CA THR A 342 2.72 -10.26 -40.08
C THR A 342 2.46 -11.44 -41.02
N THR A 343 1.39 -12.20 -40.79
CA THR A 343 1.00 -13.32 -41.67
C THR A 343 0.64 -12.83 -43.06
N GLN A 344 -0.16 -11.76 -43.17
CA GLN A 344 -0.50 -11.16 -44.47
C GLN A 344 0.75 -10.60 -45.17
N GLN A 345 1.60 -9.90 -44.43
CA GLN A 345 2.87 -9.39 -44.95
C GLN A 345 3.76 -10.51 -45.49
N SER A 346 3.84 -11.64 -44.79
CA SER A 346 4.62 -12.81 -45.25
C SER A 346 4.12 -13.36 -46.59
N ARG A 347 2.80 -13.33 -46.84
CA ARG A 347 2.20 -13.78 -48.09
C ARG A 347 2.55 -12.84 -49.24
N THR A 348 2.55 -11.53 -49.00
CA THR A 348 2.98 -10.53 -50.01
C THR A 348 4.43 -10.73 -50.42
N ILE A 349 5.34 -10.97 -49.45
CA ILE A 349 6.75 -11.26 -49.73
C ILE A 349 6.92 -12.54 -50.57
N MET A 350 6.13 -13.59 -50.30
CA MET A 350 6.15 -14.84 -51.08
C MET A 350 5.76 -14.59 -52.54
N VAL A 351 4.71 -13.80 -52.82
CA VAL A 351 4.28 -13.48 -54.18
C VAL A 351 5.38 -12.74 -54.94
N PHE A 352 5.99 -11.72 -54.34
CA PHE A 352 7.12 -11.00 -54.94
C PHE A 352 8.31 -11.93 -55.27
N THR A 353 8.60 -12.88 -54.39
CA THR A 353 9.69 -13.85 -54.55
C THR A 353 9.43 -14.79 -55.72
N VAL A 354 8.20 -15.32 -55.86
CA VAL A 354 7.83 -16.21 -56.97
C VAL A 354 7.94 -15.48 -58.31
N VAL A 355 7.45 -14.24 -58.40
CA VAL A 355 7.56 -13.40 -59.61
C VAL A 355 9.03 -13.20 -59.95
N THR A 356 9.87 -12.86 -58.98
CA THR A 356 11.31 -12.63 -59.21
C THR A 356 12.04 -13.88 -59.71
N ILE A 357 11.76 -15.07 -59.15
CA ILE A 357 12.38 -16.34 -59.59
C ILE A 357 12.07 -16.64 -61.07
N PHE A 358 10.88 -16.27 -61.54
CA PHE A 358 10.48 -16.47 -62.95
C PHE A 358 11.09 -15.42 -63.88
N PHE A 359 11.06 -14.15 -63.50
CA PHE A 359 11.51 -13.05 -64.37
C PHE A 359 13.03 -12.92 -64.44
N LEU A 360 13.76 -13.18 -63.35
CA LEU A 360 15.21 -12.96 -63.32
C LEU A 360 15.96 -13.72 -64.44
N PRO A 361 15.68 -15.00 -64.72
CA PRO A 361 16.31 -15.70 -65.84
C PRO A 361 15.81 -15.25 -67.22
N ILE A 362 14.53 -14.88 -67.33
CA ILE A 362 13.94 -14.42 -68.61
C ILE A 362 14.50 -13.06 -68.99
N THR A 363 14.67 -12.15 -68.03
CA THR A 363 15.30 -10.84 -68.25
C THR A 363 16.76 -11.01 -68.65
N PHE A 364 17.50 -11.95 -68.04
CA PHE A 364 18.85 -12.30 -68.45
C PHE A 364 18.89 -12.86 -69.88
N LEU A 365 17.95 -13.74 -70.23
CA LEU A 365 17.84 -14.25 -71.59
C LEU A 365 17.56 -13.13 -72.61
N SER A 366 16.66 -12.20 -72.26
CA SER A 366 16.36 -11.04 -73.10
C SER A 366 17.57 -10.13 -73.30
N SER A 367 18.41 -9.92 -72.27
CA SER A 367 19.63 -9.12 -72.40
C SER A 367 20.71 -9.85 -73.20
N LEU A 368 20.81 -11.18 -73.07
CA LEU A 368 21.68 -12.01 -73.91
C LEU A 368 21.31 -11.89 -75.39
N PHE A 369 20.02 -11.86 -75.71
CA PHE A 369 19.54 -11.67 -77.09
C PHE A 369 19.69 -10.25 -77.62
N ALA A 370 19.69 -9.25 -76.74
CA ALA A 370 19.91 -7.85 -77.11
C ALA A 370 21.39 -7.52 -77.36
N LEU A 371 22.32 -8.39 -76.96
CA LEU A 371 23.73 -8.25 -77.30
C LEU A 371 23.93 -8.53 -78.79
N ASP A 372 24.57 -7.58 -79.48
CA ASP A 372 24.96 -7.71 -80.88
C ASP A 372 26.26 -8.54 -80.96
N ILE A 373 26.12 -9.88 -80.93
CA ILE A 373 27.25 -10.82 -80.98
C ILE A 373 27.51 -11.19 -82.44
N THR A 374 28.61 -10.71 -83.00
CA THR A 374 28.93 -10.88 -84.43
C THR A 374 29.63 -12.19 -84.79
N VAL A 375 30.15 -12.95 -83.80
CA VAL A 375 30.82 -14.26 -84.02
C VAL A 375 30.63 -15.18 -82.79
N PHE A 376 29.90 -16.29 -82.94
CA PHE A 376 29.91 -17.38 -81.95
C PHE A 376 31.26 -18.14 -82.03
N PRO A 377 31.81 -18.72 -80.94
CA PRO A 377 33.09 -19.42 -81.00
C PRO A 377 33.06 -20.58 -82.01
N HIS A 378 34.03 -20.62 -82.93
CA HIS A 378 34.19 -21.66 -83.96
C HIS A 378 35.28 -22.66 -83.57
N ASP A 379 35.20 -23.89 -84.06
CA ASP A 379 36.21 -24.92 -83.86
C ASP A 379 37.42 -24.70 -84.75
N ASP A 380 38.52 -25.37 -84.44
CA ASP A 380 39.77 -25.34 -85.22
C ASP A 380 39.55 -25.81 -86.68
N GLU A 381 38.39 -26.40 -86.98
CA GLU A 381 37.91 -26.84 -88.30
C GLU A 381 36.93 -25.86 -88.99
N GLY A 382 36.62 -24.70 -88.38
CA GLY A 382 35.79 -23.65 -88.99
C GLY A 382 34.27 -23.85 -88.86
N ASP A 383 33.83 -24.89 -88.14
CA ASP A 383 32.41 -25.12 -87.81
C ASP A 383 32.02 -24.38 -86.51
N LEU A 384 30.74 -23.99 -86.36
CA LEU A 384 30.26 -23.38 -85.11
C LEU A 384 30.42 -24.37 -83.94
N LYS A 385 31.22 -24.06 -82.90
CA LYS A 385 31.38 -24.94 -81.72
C LYS A 385 30.05 -25.21 -81.02
N TYR A 386 29.17 -24.22 -81.01
CA TYR A 386 27.87 -24.30 -80.37
C TYR A 386 26.82 -23.70 -81.29
N GLY A 387 26.09 -24.56 -81.99
CA GLY A 387 24.95 -24.13 -82.80
C GLY A 387 23.91 -23.41 -81.92
N PRO A 388 23.21 -22.39 -82.43
CA PRO A 388 22.18 -21.65 -81.69
C PRO A 388 21.16 -22.59 -81.02
N GLY A 389 20.71 -23.63 -81.73
CA GLY A 389 19.77 -24.62 -81.19
C GLY A 389 20.31 -25.45 -80.01
N TRP A 390 21.62 -25.71 -79.95
CA TRP A 390 22.26 -26.43 -78.85
C TRP A 390 22.41 -25.55 -77.61
N ALA A 391 22.89 -24.32 -77.79
CA ALA A 391 23.03 -23.34 -76.71
C ALA A 391 21.68 -22.95 -76.12
N PHE A 392 20.66 -22.70 -76.94
CA PHE A 392 19.32 -22.35 -76.46
C PHE A 392 18.65 -23.51 -75.72
N SER A 393 18.82 -24.76 -76.15
CA SER A 393 18.28 -25.93 -75.44
C SER A 393 18.90 -26.07 -74.04
N TRP A 394 20.23 -25.91 -73.91
CA TRP A 394 20.91 -25.98 -72.62
C TRP A 394 20.56 -24.81 -71.70
N LEU A 395 20.45 -23.59 -72.24
CA LEU A 395 20.16 -22.39 -71.46
C LEU A 395 18.70 -22.40 -70.95
N PHE A 396 17.73 -22.77 -71.79
CA PHE A 396 16.34 -22.96 -71.35
C PHE A 396 16.20 -24.16 -70.40
N GLY A 397 16.85 -25.28 -70.71
CA GLY A 397 16.80 -26.50 -69.90
C GLY A 397 17.31 -26.28 -68.47
N MET A 398 18.49 -25.67 -68.33
CA MET A 398 19.07 -25.36 -67.01
C MET A 398 18.25 -24.31 -66.25
N THR A 399 17.67 -23.35 -66.95
CA THR A 399 16.82 -22.33 -66.34
C THR A 399 15.53 -22.92 -65.76
N ILE A 400 14.86 -23.81 -66.50
CA ILE A 400 13.68 -24.54 -66.02
C ILE A 400 14.06 -25.49 -64.88
N ALA A 401 15.19 -26.19 -65.02
CA ALA A 401 15.70 -27.11 -64.00
C ALA A 401 16.05 -26.43 -62.68
N VAL A 402 16.45 -25.15 -62.68
CA VAL A 402 16.76 -24.38 -61.46
C VAL A 402 15.53 -23.64 -60.92
N SER A 403 14.71 -23.04 -61.79
CA SER A 403 13.55 -22.25 -61.38
C SER A 403 12.40 -23.11 -60.83
N LEU A 404 12.12 -24.27 -61.41
CA LEU A 404 11.00 -25.13 -60.98
C LEU A 404 11.18 -25.65 -59.53
N PRO A 405 12.36 -26.16 -59.12
CA PRO A 405 12.61 -26.51 -57.73
C PRO A 405 12.55 -25.32 -56.77
N LEU A 406 13.04 -24.14 -57.19
CA LEU A 406 13.00 -22.93 -56.38
C LEU A 406 11.56 -22.46 -56.12
N VAL A 407 10.68 -22.54 -57.11
CA VAL A 407 9.25 -22.23 -56.94
C VAL A 407 8.57 -23.24 -56.03
N LEU A 408 8.80 -24.55 -56.25
CA LEU A 408 8.28 -25.58 -55.36
C LEU A 408 8.77 -25.35 -53.92
N LEU A 409 10.05 -25.07 -53.73
CA LEU A 409 10.61 -24.77 -52.42
C LEU A 409 9.93 -23.54 -51.81
N ALA A 410 9.69 -22.47 -52.56
CA ALA A 410 8.99 -21.27 -52.09
C ALA A 410 7.56 -21.56 -51.58
N PHE A 411 6.79 -22.39 -52.30
CA PHE A 411 5.44 -22.82 -51.86
C PHE A 411 5.48 -23.76 -50.66
N TYR A 412 6.50 -24.61 -50.56
CA TYR A 412 6.69 -25.57 -49.46
C TYR A 412 7.65 -25.07 -48.36
N VAL A 413 7.98 -23.77 -48.31
CA VAL A 413 8.98 -23.21 -47.35
C VAL A 413 8.68 -23.62 -45.91
N ASN A 414 7.40 -23.60 -45.50
CA ASN A 414 7.01 -23.94 -44.13
C ASN A 414 7.25 -25.43 -43.80
N GLU A 415 6.95 -26.34 -44.73
CA GLU A 415 7.16 -27.78 -44.56
C GLU A 415 8.66 -28.14 -44.61
N VAL A 416 9.40 -27.50 -45.51
CA VAL A 416 10.85 -27.66 -45.63
C VAL A 416 11.56 -27.13 -44.39
N ALA A 417 11.13 -26.00 -43.82
CA ALA A 417 11.68 -25.48 -42.57
C ALA A 417 11.44 -26.43 -41.38
N LEU A 418 10.28 -27.11 -41.34
CA LEU A 418 9.99 -28.13 -40.33
C LEU A 418 10.87 -29.38 -40.50
N LEU A 419 11.06 -29.84 -41.74
CA LEU A 419 11.96 -30.95 -42.05
C LEU A 419 13.41 -30.59 -41.72
N TRP A 420 13.84 -29.36 -42.01
CA TRP A 420 15.17 -28.87 -41.68
C TRP A 420 15.40 -28.80 -40.17
N LYS A 421 14.42 -28.30 -39.39
CA LYS A 421 14.48 -28.34 -37.92
C LYS A 421 14.60 -29.77 -37.39
N LYS A 422 13.80 -30.71 -37.91
CA LYS A 422 13.88 -32.13 -37.53
C LYS A 422 15.22 -32.74 -37.91
N TRP A 423 15.75 -32.40 -39.08
CA TRP A 423 17.04 -32.89 -39.56
C TRP A 423 18.20 -32.34 -38.73
N MET A 424 18.23 -31.03 -38.47
CA MET A 424 19.20 -30.39 -37.56
C MET A 424 19.15 -30.98 -36.15
N ALA A 425 17.95 -31.22 -35.61
CA ALA A 425 17.79 -31.85 -34.30
C ALA A 425 18.33 -33.30 -34.27
N ARG A 426 18.20 -34.05 -35.37
CA ARG A 426 18.81 -35.39 -35.52
C ARG A 426 20.33 -35.30 -35.64
N TRP A 427 20.83 -34.39 -36.45
CA TRP A 427 22.26 -34.18 -36.64
C TRP A 427 22.99 -33.77 -35.35
N GLN A 428 22.35 -32.92 -34.55
CA GLN A 428 22.84 -32.49 -33.24
C GLN A 428 22.75 -33.61 -32.18
N LYS A 429 21.76 -34.50 -32.30
CA LYS A 429 21.64 -35.72 -31.46
C LYS A 429 22.69 -36.77 -31.83
N ASP A 430 23.07 -36.88 -33.09
CA ASP A 430 24.11 -37.79 -33.56
C ASP A 430 25.52 -37.30 -33.17
N GLN A 431 25.76 -35.98 -33.16
CA GLN A 431 26.99 -35.43 -32.57
C GLN A 431 27.11 -35.68 -31.05
N ASN A 432 26.01 -35.62 -30.30
CA ASN A 432 26.02 -35.95 -28.86
C ASN A 432 26.07 -37.46 -28.57
N ARG A 433 25.81 -38.33 -29.56
CA ARG A 433 25.99 -39.78 -29.45
C ARG A 433 27.39 -40.25 -29.87
N GLY A 434 28.14 -39.43 -30.60
CA GLY A 434 29.48 -39.72 -31.07
C GLY A 434 30.62 -39.33 -30.13
N VAL A 435 30.36 -38.69 -28.99
CA VAL A 435 31.42 -38.32 -28.03
C VAL A 435 31.40 -39.28 -26.85
N GLY A 436 31.87 -40.49 -27.13
CA GLY A 436 32.59 -41.32 -26.17
C GLY A 436 34.05 -41.40 -26.63
N VAL A 437 34.94 -40.80 -25.84
CA VAL A 437 36.40 -40.98 -25.80
C VAL A 437 37.29 -40.06 -26.68
N ASN A 438 37.90 -39.12 -25.94
CA ASN A 438 39.24 -38.49 -26.00
C ASN A 438 39.73 -37.51 -27.09
N GLU A 439 40.18 -36.38 -26.52
CA GLU A 439 41.25 -35.42 -26.86
C GLU A 439 41.08 -34.34 -27.96
N ARG A 440 40.99 -33.09 -27.46
CA ARG A 440 41.74 -31.85 -27.82
C ARG A 440 42.25 -31.80 -29.27
N VAL A 441 41.91 -30.82 -30.12
CA VAL A 441 42.08 -29.37 -29.96
C VAL A 441 41.18 -28.62 -30.98
N GLY A 442 40.46 -27.61 -30.48
CA GLY A 442 40.27 -26.31 -31.14
C GLY A 442 39.36 -26.17 -32.37
N PHE A 443 38.06 -25.97 -32.15
CA PHE A 443 37.33 -24.94 -32.91
C PHE A 443 36.26 -24.28 -32.03
N PHE A 444 36.33 -22.95 -31.95
CA PHE A 444 35.53 -22.09 -31.06
C PHE A 444 34.01 -22.16 -31.38
N PRO A 445 33.12 -22.21 -30.36
CA PRO A 445 31.67 -22.23 -30.57
C PRO A 445 31.07 -20.82 -30.60
N ILE A 446 30.45 -20.42 -31.72
CA ILE A 446 29.68 -19.16 -31.83
C ILE A 446 28.25 -19.29 -31.26
N THR A 447 27.83 -20.46 -30.77
CA THR A 447 26.45 -20.68 -30.30
C THR A 447 26.18 -20.36 -28.83
N ARG A 448 27.12 -19.72 -28.11
CA ARG A 448 26.98 -19.41 -26.67
C ARG A 448 26.61 -17.96 -26.34
N ILE A 449 25.86 -17.28 -27.21
CA ILE A 449 25.31 -15.93 -26.90
C ILE A 449 23.77 -15.90 -26.79
N MET A 450 23.03 -16.93 -27.21
CA MET A 450 21.56 -16.85 -27.24
C MET A 450 20.79 -17.69 -26.22
N ASN A 451 21.46 -18.27 -25.21
CA ASN A 451 20.79 -19.10 -24.19
C ASN A 451 21.12 -18.79 -22.72
N SER A 452 21.82 -17.70 -22.44
CA SER A 452 22.07 -17.22 -21.06
C SER A 452 21.03 -16.21 -20.54
N ARG A 453 20.01 -15.83 -21.34
CA ARG A 453 18.97 -14.87 -20.91
C ARG A 453 17.61 -15.48 -20.48
N LEU A 454 17.46 -16.80 -20.45
CA LEU A 454 16.14 -17.42 -20.18
C LEU A 454 16.12 -18.47 -19.04
N ARG A 455 17.10 -18.47 -18.14
CA ARG A 455 17.01 -19.27 -16.90
C ARG A 455 17.42 -18.48 -15.66
N PHE A 456 16.57 -17.54 -15.27
CA PHE A 456 16.47 -17.04 -13.90
C PHE A 456 14.99 -16.91 -13.51
N ARG A 457 14.36 -18.05 -13.20
CA ARG A 457 13.29 -18.20 -12.19
C ARG A 457 12.74 -19.62 -12.29
N THR A 458 13.10 -20.47 -11.34
CA THR A 458 12.15 -21.10 -10.41
C THR A 458 12.84 -22.19 -9.59
N LYS A 459 12.43 -22.23 -8.32
CA LYS A 459 12.67 -23.23 -7.26
C LYS A 459 14.00 -23.14 -6.51
N GLY A 460 13.91 -22.47 -5.36
CA GLY A 460 14.78 -22.72 -4.23
C GLY A 460 14.43 -24.01 -3.49
N SER A 461 15.31 -24.41 -2.58
CA SER A 461 15.05 -24.58 -1.14
C SER A 461 16.19 -25.41 -0.51
N ARG A 462 16.68 -24.91 0.63
CA ARG A 462 17.20 -25.63 1.81
C ARG A 462 18.30 -26.71 1.68
N LYS A 463 19.33 -26.47 2.53
CA LYS A 463 20.15 -27.42 3.33
C LYS A 463 21.14 -28.29 2.52
N MET A 464 22.35 -28.60 2.97
CA MET A 464 22.90 -28.79 4.31
C MET A 464 24.46 -28.84 4.23
N ASP A 465 25.12 -28.47 5.33
CA ASP A 465 26.31 -29.12 5.92
C ASP A 465 27.68 -29.17 5.20
N ARG A 466 28.62 -28.40 5.80
CA ARG A 466 29.75 -28.91 6.63
C ARG A 466 31.18 -28.79 6.07
N ALA A 467 32.06 -28.52 7.07
CA ALA A 467 33.52 -28.54 7.14
C ALA A 467 34.24 -27.27 6.60
N GLU A 468 35.25 -26.69 7.24
CA GLU A 468 36.00 -26.91 8.49
C GLU A 468 36.99 -25.73 8.64
N GLY A 469 37.48 -25.44 9.86
CA GLY A 469 38.68 -24.63 10.09
C GLY A 469 38.49 -23.48 11.10
N THR A 470 38.54 -23.75 12.41
CA THR A 470 39.72 -23.57 13.30
C THR A 470 40.04 -22.12 13.69
N GLY A 471 39.90 -21.83 14.99
CA GLY A 471 40.35 -20.57 15.60
C GLY A 471 39.86 -20.43 17.04
N ALA A 472 40.61 -21.01 17.98
CA ALA A 472 40.36 -21.07 19.42
C ALA A 472 40.36 -19.69 20.13
N LYS A 473 39.59 -19.57 21.23
CA LYS A 473 40.12 -19.42 22.61
C LYS A 473 39.00 -19.32 23.66
N GLU A 474 39.18 -20.13 24.71
CA GLU A 474 38.54 -20.08 26.03
C GLU A 474 38.79 -18.75 26.75
N VAL A 475 37.97 -18.42 27.75
CA VAL A 475 38.35 -18.47 29.19
C VAL A 475 37.10 -18.15 30.04
N VAL A 476 36.74 -19.16 30.85
CA VAL A 476 36.04 -19.21 32.15
C VAL A 476 34.74 -18.42 32.34
#